data_AF-Q8IWT1-F1
#
_entry.id   AF-Q8IWT1-F1
#
_cell.length_a   1.000
_cell.length_b   1.000
_cell.length_c   1.000
_cell.angle_alpha   90.00
_cell.angle_beta   90.00
_cell.angle_gamma   90.00
#
_symmetry.space_group_name_H-M   'P 1'
#
loop_
_entity.id
_entity.type
_entity.pdbx_description
1 polymer ?
#
loop_
_entity_poly.entity_id
_entity_poly.type
_entity_poly.pdbx_seq_one_letter_code
_entity_poly.pdbx_strand_id
1 'polypeptide(L)'
;MPGAGDGGKAPARWLGTGLLGLFLLPVTLSLEVSVGKATDIYAVNGTEILLPCTFSSCFGFEDLHFRWTYNSSDAFKILIEGTVKNEKSDPKVTLKDDDRITLVGSTKEKMNNISIVLRDLEFSDTGKYTCHVKNPKENNLQHHATIFLQVVDRLEEVDNTVTLIILAVVGGVIGLLILILLIKKLIIFILKKTREKKKECLVSSSGNDNTENGLPGSKAEEKPPSKV
;
A
#
# COMPACT_ATOMS: atom_id res chain seq x y z
N MET A 1 -19.93 -37.29 -77.57
CA MET A 1 -20.33 -38.59 -77.00
C MET A 1 -19.81 -38.68 -75.56
N PRO A 2 -20.51 -39.38 -74.67
CA PRO A 2 -20.82 -38.96 -73.29
C PRO A 2 -20.04 -39.71 -72.19
N GLY A 3 -20.24 -39.30 -70.92
CA GLY A 3 -19.92 -40.05 -69.69
C GLY A 3 -18.93 -39.30 -68.79
N ALA A 4 -19.27 -38.57 -67.73
CA ALA A 4 -20.23 -38.71 -66.61
C ALA A 4 -19.80 -39.68 -65.49
N GLY A 5 -19.69 -39.12 -64.27
CA GLY A 5 -19.78 -39.78 -62.96
C GLY A 5 -18.45 -40.26 -62.35
N ASP A 6 -18.21 -40.27 -61.04
CA ASP A 6 -18.76 -39.65 -59.82
C ASP A 6 -17.83 -40.17 -58.68
N GLY A 7 -17.84 -39.50 -57.53
CA GLY A 7 -17.65 -40.20 -56.25
C GLY A 7 -16.27 -40.16 -55.61
N GLY A 8 -16.13 -39.34 -54.56
CA GLY A 8 -14.99 -39.38 -53.65
C GLY A 8 -15.19 -38.54 -52.39
N LYS A 9 -16.09 -38.97 -51.49
CA LYS A 9 -16.35 -38.36 -50.17
C LYS A 9 -15.09 -38.38 -49.29
N ALA A 10 -14.74 -37.23 -48.71
CA ALA A 10 -13.75 -37.13 -47.63
C ALA A 10 -14.42 -37.32 -46.25
N PRO A 11 -13.82 -38.07 -45.31
CA PRO A 11 -14.25 -38.07 -43.92
C PRO A 11 -13.39 -37.10 -43.10
N ALA A 12 -14.00 -36.02 -42.59
CA ALA A 12 -13.40 -35.18 -41.56
C ALA A 12 -13.55 -35.88 -40.21
N ARG A 13 -12.44 -36.39 -39.67
CA ARG A 13 -12.38 -37.13 -38.40
C ARG A 13 -12.03 -36.14 -37.28
N TRP A 14 -12.95 -36.03 -36.33
CA TRP A 14 -12.99 -35.10 -35.21
C TRP A 14 -11.75 -35.14 -34.29
N LEU A 15 -11.19 -33.96 -34.02
CA LEU A 15 -10.21 -33.69 -32.95
C LEU A 15 -10.94 -33.66 -31.59
N GLY A 16 -11.07 -34.82 -30.96
CA GLY A 16 -11.61 -34.98 -29.61
C GLY A 16 -10.53 -35.40 -28.63
N THR A 17 -9.65 -34.49 -28.22
CA THR A 17 -8.69 -34.70 -27.10
C THR A 17 -8.34 -33.35 -26.49
N GLY A 18 -8.98 -32.99 -25.37
CA GLY A 18 -8.68 -31.71 -24.70
C GLY A 18 -9.46 -31.37 -23.43
N LEU A 19 -10.45 -32.18 -23.02
CA LEU A 19 -11.36 -31.83 -21.92
C LEU A 19 -11.25 -32.72 -20.66
N LEU A 20 -10.34 -33.70 -20.64
CA LEU A 20 -10.17 -34.62 -19.49
C LEU A 20 -9.19 -34.14 -18.41
N GLY A 21 -8.53 -32.99 -18.60
CA GLY A 21 -7.52 -32.46 -17.67
C GLY A 21 -8.05 -31.57 -16.53
N LEU A 22 -9.35 -31.29 -16.45
CA LEU A 22 -9.92 -30.27 -15.55
C LEU A 22 -10.62 -30.83 -14.29
N PHE A 23 -10.65 -32.15 -14.09
CA PHE A 23 -11.46 -32.80 -13.05
C PHE A 23 -10.71 -33.22 -11.77
N LEU A 24 -9.45 -32.80 -11.59
CA LEU A 24 -8.63 -33.15 -10.42
C LEU A 24 -8.18 -31.92 -9.63
N LEU A 25 -9.05 -30.91 -9.48
CA LEU A 25 -8.90 -29.97 -8.38
C LEU A 25 -9.54 -30.62 -7.14
N PRO A 26 -8.76 -31.14 -6.17
CA PRO A 26 -9.33 -31.55 -4.91
C PRO A 26 -10.04 -30.32 -4.34
N VAL A 27 -11.37 -30.41 -4.16
CA VAL A 27 -12.14 -29.41 -3.43
C VAL A 27 -11.50 -29.37 -2.05
N THR A 28 -10.69 -28.34 -1.81
CA THR A 28 -9.97 -28.18 -0.55
C THR A 28 -11.03 -28.00 0.51
N LEU A 29 -11.18 -28.96 1.42
CA LEU A 29 -11.96 -28.75 2.63
C LEU A 29 -11.35 -27.54 3.33
N SER A 30 -12.13 -26.48 3.50
CA SER A 30 -11.62 -25.16 3.85
C SER A 30 -12.26 -24.67 5.14
N LEU A 31 -11.71 -25.14 6.27
CA LEU A 31 -11.79 -24.45 7.55
C LEU A 31 -10.67 -23.41 7.60
N GLU A 32 -11.04 -22.15 7.80
CA GLU A 32 -10.12 -21.04 7.92
C GLU A 32 -10.42 -20.27 9.20
N VAL A 33 -9.37 -19.81 9.90
CA VAL A 33 -9.49 -18.94 11.07
C VAL A 33 -8.77 -17.64 10.77
N SER A 34 -9.41 -16.52 11.07
CA SER A 34 -8.86 -15.18 10.87
C SER A 34 -8.90 -14.39 12.17
N VAL A 35 -7.82 -13.66 12.44
CA VAL A 35 -7.65 -12.79 13.61
C VAL A 35 -7.66 -11.30 13.22
N GLY A 36 -8.38 -10.97 12.15
CA GLY A 36 -8.41 -9.61 11.61
C GLY A 36 -7.21 -9.28 10.72
N LYS A 37 -7.03 -7.99 10.44
CA LYS A 37 -6.05 -7.49 9.45
C LYS A 37 -4.63 -7.36 9.99
N ALA A 38 -4.48 -7.08 11.28
CA ALA A 38 -3.19 -6.87 11.93
C ALA A 38 -2.87 -8.08 12.81
N THR A 39 -1.73 -8.72 12.56
CA THR A 39 -1.20 -9.80 13.40
C THR A 39 -0.52 -9.27 14.65
N ASP A 40 -0.05 -8.04 14.62
CA ASP A 40 0.62 -7.37 15.73
C ASP A 40 -0.27 -6.21 16.19
N ILE A 41 -0.67 -6.25 17.46
CA ILE A 41 -1.55 -5.25 18.05
C ILE A 41 -0.91 -4.67 19.31
N TYR A 42 -1.19 -3.38 19.55
CA TYR A 42 -0.67 -2.64 20.67
C TYR A 42 -1.83 -2.21 21.55
N ALA A 43 -1.67 -2.36 22.86
CA ALA A 43 -2.65 -1.92 23.84
C ALA A 43 -1.97 -1.28 25.04
N VAL A 44 -2.67 -0.38 25.72
CA VAL A 44 -2.12 0.37 26.85
C VAL A 44 -2.34 -0.40 28.15
N ASN A 45 -1.35 -0.38 29.03
CA ASN A 45 -1.47 -0.96 30.38
C ASN A 45 -2.71 -0.41 31.12
N GLY A 46 -3.45 -1.28 31.80
CA GLY A 46 -4.68 -0.96 32.53
C GLY A 46 -5.93 -0.79 31.67
N THR A 47 -5.85 -0.99 30.35
CA THR A 47 -7.01 -0.96 29.45
C THR A 47 -7.55 -2.35 29.16
N GLU A 48 -8.67 -2.44 28.43
CA GLU A 48 -9.16 -3.70 27.87
C GLU A 48 -8.89 -3.76 26.36
N ILE A 49 -8.67 -4.96 25.83
CA ILE A 49 -8.45 -5.18 24.39
C ILE A 49 -9.30 -6.34 23.87
N LEU A 50 -9.84 -6.17 22.66
CA LEU A 50 -10.49 -7.23 21.91
C LEU A 50 -9.44 -8.01 21.11
N LEU A 51 -9.35 -9.30 21.33
CA LEU A 51 -8.61 -10.25 20.51
C LEU A 51 -9.58 -10.87 19.49
N PRO A 52 -9.63 -10.34 18.25
CA PRO A 52 -10.56 -10.82 17.24
C PRO A 52 -10.23 -12.26 16.82
N CYS A 53 -11.25 -13.09 16.70
CA CYS A 53 -11.15 -14.37 16.01
C CYS A 53 -12.49 -14.72 15.37
N THR A 54 -12.46 -14.97 14.07
CA THR A 54 -13.59 -15.48 13.29
C THR A 54 -13.15 -16.72 12.54
N PHE A 55 -14.11 -17.58 12.21
CA PHE A 55 -13.84 -18.77 11.42
C PHE A 55 -14.82 -18.90 10.25
N SER A 56 -14.35 -19.51 9.17
CA SER A 56 -15.12 -19.78 7.98
C SER A 56 -15.01 -21.25 7.63
N SER A 57 -16.13 -21.85 7.25
CA SER A 57 -16.20 -23.26 6.83
C SER A 57 -17.13 -23.38 5.64
N CYS A 58 -16.70 -24.12 4.62
CA CYS A 58 -17.46 -24.29 3.39
C CYS A 58 -18.66 -25.23 3.58
N PHE A 59 -18.51 -26.26 4.43
CA PHE A 59 -19.56 -27.26 4.69
C PHE A 59 -20.39 -26.95 5.94
N GLY A 60 -20.15 -25.80 6.56
CA GLY A 60 -20.66 -25.45 7.87
C GLY A 60 -20.04 -26.32 8.98
N PHE A 61 -20.58 -26.22 10.18
CA PHE A 61 -20.00 -26.88 11.34
C PHE A 61 -21.06 -27.48 12.26
N GLU A 62 -20.67 -28.51 12.98
CA GLU A 62 -21.45 -29.16 14.01
C GLU A 62 -20.50 -29.54 15.14
N ASP A 63 -20.86 -29.16 16.38
CA ASP A 63 -20.05 -29.35 17.59
C ASP A 63 -18.58 -28.90 17.40
N LEU A 64 -18.40 -27.72 16.81
CA LEU A 64 -17.10 -27.11 16.56
C LEU A 64 -16.42 -26.79 17.89
N HIS A 65 -15.15 -27.17 18.02
CA HIS A 65 -14.36 -26.86 19.20
C HIS A 65 -13.48 -25.65 18.93
N PHE A 66 -13.42 -24.73 19.89
CA PHE A 66 -12.49 -23.60 19.84
C PHE A 66 -11.71 -23.48 21.14
N ARG A 67 -10.49 -22.95 21.05
CA ARG A 67 -9.63 -22.70 22.21
C ARG A 67 -8.70 -21.53 21.95
N TRP A 68 -8.53 -20.68 22.95
CA TRP A 68 -7.47 -19.68 22.97
C TRP A 68 -6.32 -20.11 23.86
N THR A 69 -5.10 -19.91 23.36
CA THR A 69 -3.87 -20.17 24.10
C THR A 69 -3.00 -18.93 24.15
N TYR A 70 -2.37 -18.69 25.29
CA TYR A 70 -1.33 -17.68 25.47
C TYR A 70 0.04 -18.35 25.51
N ASN A 71 1.00 -17.77 24.81
CA ASN A 71 2.39 -18.21 24.77
C ASN A 71 3.32 -17.00 24.82
N SER A 72 4.11 -16.90 25.89
CA SER A 72 5.26 -16.01 26.00
C SER A 72 6.53 -16.84 26.16
N SER A 73 7.69 -16.17 26.25
CA SER A 73 8.99 -16.84 26.41
C SER A 73 9.02 -17.79 27.61
N ASP A 74 8.27 -17.50 28.68
CA ASP A 74 8.37 -18.18 29.97
C ASP A 74 7.12 -19.01 30.32
N ALA A 75 5.99 -18.81 29.63
CA ALA A 75 4.73 -19.41 30.01
C ALA A 75 3.86 -19.80 28.80
N PHE A 76 3.20 -20.95 28.93
CA PHE A 76 2.12 -21.39 28.06
C PHE A 76 0.86 -21.64 28.90
N LYS A 77 -0.27 -21.07 28.50
CA LYS A 77 -1.55 -21.23 29.20
C LYS A 77 -2.69 -21.46 28.21
N ILE A 78 -3.66 -22.28 28.59
CA ILE A 78 -4.95 -22.35 27.91
C ILE A 78 -5.85 -21.34 28.59
N LEU A 79 -6.27 -20.30 27.86
CA LEU A 79 -7.02 -19.20 28.43
C LEU A 79 -8.51 -19.53 28.55
N ILE A 80 -9.08 -20.05 27.46
CA ILE A 80 -10.47 -20.40 27.35
C ILE A 80 -10.67 -21.49 26.30
N GLU A 81 -11.57 -22.42 26.55
CA GLU A 81 -11.99 -23.46 25.62
C GLU A 81 -13.51 -23.54 25.62
N GLY A 82 -14.08 -23.91 24.48
CA GLY A 82 -15.52 -24.06 24.34
C GLY A 82 -15.95 -24.76 23.07
N THR A 83 -17.26 -24.87 22.91
CA THR A 83 -17.89 -25.49 21.75
C THR A 83 -18.97 -24.62 21.13
N VAL A 84 -19.16 -24.76 19.82
CA VAL A 84 -20.25 -24.15 19.07
C VAL A 84 -21.05 -25.24 18.41
N LYS A 85 -22.29 -25.45 18.87
CA LYS A 85 -23.12 -26.55 18.39
C LYS A 85 -23.46 -26.45 16.90
N ASN A 86 -23.84 -25.25 16.45
CA ASN A 86 -24.22 -24.96 15.06
C ASN A 86 -24.28 -23.44 14.83
N GLU A 87 -24.55 -23.02 13.59
CA GLU A 87 -24.65 -21.61 13.14
C GLU A 87 -25.72 -20.77 13.86
N LYS A 88 -26.61 -21.38 14.64
CA LYS A 88 -27.68 -20.69 15.38
C LYS A 88 -27.45 -20.66 16.88
N SER A 89 -26.37 -21.29 17.34
CA SER A 89 -26.07 -21.46 18.75
C SER A 89 -24.86 -20.63 19.13
N ASP A 90 -25.01 -19.76 20.13
CA ASP A 90 -23.88 -18.99 20.66
C ASP A 90 -22.79 -19.95 21.21
N PRO A 91 -21.51 -19.55 21.16
CA PRO A 91 -20.44 -20.39 21.68
C PRO A 91 -20.59 -20.61 23.19
N LYS A 92 -20.39 -21.85 23.64
CA LYS A 92 -20.46 -22.25 25.05
C LYS A 92 -19.07 -22.52 25.59
N VAL A 93 -18.69 -21.79 26.64
CA VAL A 93 -17.42 -21.98 27.35
C VAL A 93 -17.46 -23.25 28.20
N THR A 94 -16.42 -24.08 28.09
CA THR A 94 -16.22 -25.30 28.88
C THR A 94 -15.10 -25.15 29.90
N LEU A 95 -14.09 -24.33 29.60
CA LEU A 95 -12.96 -24.04 30.49
C LEU A 95 -12.59 -22.56 30.35
N LYS A 96 -12.26 -21.91 31.47
CA LYS A 96 -11.75 -20.54 31.55
C LYS A 96 -10.73 -20.48 32.69
N ASP A 97 -9.51 -20.05 32.39
CA ASP A 97 -8.37 -20.05 33.33
C ASP A 97 -8.09 -18.66 33.95
N ASP A 98 -8.53 -17.57 33.29
CA ASP A 98 -8.29 -16.19 33.73
C ASP A 98 -9.61 -15.41 33.77
N ASP A 99 -9.96 -14.86 34.94
CA ASP A 99 -11.20 -14.11 35.14
C ASP A 99 -11.29 -12.82 34.33
N ARG A 100 -10.14 -12.22 33.97
CA ARG A 100 -10.06 -11.02 33.13
C ARG A 100 -10.50 -11.27 31.69
N ILE A 101 -10.61 -12.54 31.29
CA ILE A 101 -11.00 -12.94 29.93
C ILE A 101 -12.51 -13.12 29.82
N THR A 102 -13.12 -12.50 28.83
CA THR A 102 -14.54 -12.68 28.53
C THR A 102 -14.70 -13.07 27.06
N LEU A 103 -15.44 -14.16 26.81
CA LEU A 103 -15.87 -14.49 25.46
C LEU A 103 -16.97 -13.50 25.03
N VAL A 104 -16.73 -12.79 23.92
CA VAL A 104 -17.71 -11.88 23.32
C VAL A 104 -18.20 -12.36 21.95
N GLY A 105 -17.75 -13.54 21.54
CA GLY A 105 -18.12 -14.18 20.28
C GLY A 105 -19.61 -14.46 20.15
N SER A 106 -20.11 -14.36 18.92
CA SER A 106 -21.47 -14.69 18.53
C SER A 106 -21.44 -15.38 17.16
N THR A 107 -22.24 -16.41 17.00
CA THR A 107 -22.47 -17.07 15.70
C THR A 107 -23.74 -16.58 15.02
N LYS A 108 -24.53 -15.76 15.71
CA LYS A 108 -25.69 -15.09 15.14
C LYS A 108 -25.26 -14.26 13.93
N GLU A 109 -26.16 -14.17 12.96
CA GLU A 109 -25.93 -13.41 11.73
C GLU A 109 -24.74 -13.91 10.89
N LYS A 110 -24.35 -15.19 11.08
CA LYS A 110 -23.26 -15.85 10.34
C LYS A 110 -21.89 -15.19 10.51
N MET A 111 -21.68 -14.46 11.60
CA MET A 111 -20.40 -13.83 11.90
C MET A 111 -19.32 -14.84 12.33
N ASN A 112 -19.74 -16.03 12.80
CA ASN A 112 -18.84 -17.10 13.26
C ASN A 112 -17.72 -16.58 14.16
N ASN A 113 -18.09 -15.72 15.10
CA ASN A 113 -17.16 -14.96 15.92
C ASN A 113 -16.94 -15.68 17.26
N ILE A 114 -15.68 -15.88 17.61
CA ILE A 114 -15.20 -16.50 18.87
C ILE A 114 -14.10 -15.63 19.52
N SER A 115 -14.22 -14.31 19.32
CA SER A 115 -13.33 -13.30 19.87
C SER A 115 -13.44 -13.23 21.40
N ILE A 116 -12.34 -12.84 22.04
CA ILE A 116 -12.28 -12.65 23.49
C ILE A 116 -11.87 -11.21 23.81
N VAL A 117 -12.33 -10.70 24.94
CA VAL A 117 -11.85 -9.46 25.54
C VAL A 117 -10.97 -9.82 26.72
N LEU A 118 -9.76 -9.25 26.76
CA LEU A 118 -8.87 -9.31 27.91
C LEU A 118 -8.89 -7.95 28.60
N ARG A 119 -9.33 -7.92 29.86
CA ARG A 119 -9.42 -6.71 30.70
C ARG A 119 -8.19 -6.54 31.58
N ASP A 120 -8.05 -5.34 32.13
CA ASP A 120 -7.01 -5.01 33.13
C ASP A 120 -5.63 -5.48 32.65
N LEU A 121 -5.26 -5.04 31.44
CA LEU A 121 -4.01 -5.45 30.80
C LEU A 121 -2.81 -5.07 31.64
N GLU A 122 -1.84 -5.97 31.75
CA GLU A 122 -0.55 -5.76 32.39
C GLU A 122 0.58 -5.92 31.38
N PHE A 123 1.77 -5.38 31.67
CA PHE A 123 2.94 -5.57 30.81
C PHE A 123 3.30 -7.05 30.59
N SER A 124 3.01 -7.89 31.59
CA SER A 124 3.19 -9.34 31.58
C SER A 124 2.29 -10.06 30.57
N ASP A 125 1.17 -9.46 30.14
CA ASP A 125 0.28 -10.01 29.12
C ASP A 125 0.87 -9.92 27.70
N THR A 126 2.02 -9.26 27.53
CA THR A 126 2.73 -9.25 26.24
C THR A 126 3.07 -10.67 25.81
N GLY A 127 2.69 -11.05 24.59
CA GLY A 127 2.92 -12.40 24.08
C GLY A 127 2.05 -12.78 22.89
N LYS A 128 2.09 -14.07 22.52
CA LYS A 128 1.33 -14.65 21.42
C LYS A 128 0.02 -15.24 21.92
N TYR A 129 -1.08 -14.78 21.35
CA TYR A 129 -2.42 -15.31 21.58
C TYR A 129 -2.86 -16.06 20.33
N THR A 130 -3.10 -17.37 20.44
CA THR A 130 -3.49 -18.21 19.31
C THR A 130 -4.92 -18.70 19.49
N CYS A 131 -5.76 -18.44 18.49
CA CYS A 131 -7.10 -18.97 18.39
C CYS A 131 -7.05 -20.28 17.58
N HIS A 132 -7.44 -21.38 18.20
CA HIS A 132 -7.50 -22.70 17.58
C HIS A 132 -8.96 -23.07 17.33
N VAL A 133 -9.26 -23.58 16.14
CA VAL A 133 -10.60 -24.07 15.79
C VAL A 133 -10.47 -25.45 15.18
N LYS A 134 -11.35 -26.35 15.61
CA LYS A 134 -11.48 -27.71 15.10
C LYS A 134 -12.92 -27.96 14.68
N ASN A 135 -13.12 -28.36 13.42
CA ASN A 135 -14.45 -28.67 12.88
C ASN A 135 -14.60 -30.19 12.65
N PRO A 136 -15.34 -30.92 13.51
CA PRO A 136 -15.61 -32.34 13.31
C PRO A 136 -16.27 -32.67 11.98
N LYS A 137 -17.17 -31.80 11.49
CA LYS A 137 -17.92 -31.99 10.25
C LYS A 137 -17.04 -32.02 9.00
N GLU A 138 -15.88 -31.39 9.06
CA GLU A 138 -14.88 -31.39 8.00
C GLU A 138 -13.72 -32.34 8.37
N ASN A 139 -14.02 -33.60 8.69
CA ASN A 139 -13.03 -34.63 9.04
C ASN A 139 -12.08 -34.21 10.19
N ASN A 140 -12.59 -33.50 11.19
CA ASN A 140 -11.78 -32.97 12.30
C ASN A 140 -10.65 -32.03 11.86
N LEU A 141 -10.80 -31.33 10.73
CA LEU A 141 -9.85 -30.31 10.31
C LEU A 141 -9.63 -29.27 11.41
N GLN A 142 -8.39 -28.84 11.53
CA GLN A 142 -7.95 -27.86 12.50
C GLN A 142 -7.24 -26.72 11.79
N HIS A 143 -7.56 -25.51 12.19
CA HIS A 143 -6.89 -24.31 11.74
C HIS A 143 -6.68 -23.38 12.93
N HIS A 144 -5.63 -22.59 12.90
CA HIS A 144 -5.33 -21.65 13.95
C HIS A 144 -4.75 -20.36 13.38
N ALA A 145 -4.97 -19.26 14.09
CA ALA A 145 -4.41 -17.96 13.76
C ALA A 145 -3.89 -17.29 15.02
N THR A 146 -2.79 -16.56 14.90
CA THR A 146 -2.04 -16.01 16.04
C THR A 146 -1.95 -14.51 15.94
N ILE A 147 -2.18 -13.85 17.07
CA ILE A 147 -1.95 -12.43 17.30
C ILE A 147 -0.76 -12.30 18.24
N PHE A 148 0.13 -11.34 17.99
CA PHE A 148 1.10 -10.87 18.97
C PHE A 148 0.57 -9.60 19.62
N LEU A 149 0.31 -9.65 20.92
CA LEU A 149 -0.11 -8.50 21.72
C LEU A 149 1.13 -7.89 22.38
N GLN A 150 1.37 -6.61 22.13
CA GLN A 150 2.38 -5.82 22.81
C GLN A 150 1.68 -4.83 23.76
N VAL A 151 1.88 -4.99 25.06
CA VAL A 151 1.35 -4.03 26.04
C VAL A 151 2.39 -2.92 26.23
N VAL A 152 1.97 -1.68 26.03
CA VAL A 152 2.81 -0.47 26.07
C VAL A 152 2.29 0.51 27.11
N ASP A 153 3.15 1.44 27.54
CA ASP A 153 2.77 2.52 28.46
C ASP A 153 1.87 3.57 27.78
N ARG A 154 2.12 3.82 26.49
CA ARG A 154 1.35 4.76 25.67
C ARG A 154 1.43 4.38 24.19
N LEU A 155 0.37 4.68 23.45
CA LEU A 155 0.36 4.60 21.99
C LEU A 155 0.89 5.93 21.45
N GLU A 156 2.04 5.90 20.79
CA GLU A 156 2.59 7.05 20.09
C GLU A 156 2.18 6.92 18.62
N GLU A 157 1.44 7.92 18.11
CA GLU A 157 1.18 7.99 16.67
C GLU A 157 2.51 8.25 15.96
N VAL A 158 2.74 7.58 14.84
CA VAL A 158 3.98 7.76 14.07
C VAL A 158 3.99 9.19 13.52
N ASP A 159 4.78 10.06 14.15
CA ASP A 159 4.96 11.44 13.73
C ASP A 159 5.71 11.52 12.40
N ASN A 160 4.95 11.49 11.30
CA ASN A 160 5.46 11.62 9.93
C ASN A 160 5.87 13.06 9.59
N THR A 161 5.77 13.99 10.54
CA THR A 161 6.12 15.40 10.39
C THR A 161 7.55 15.58 9.90
N VAL A 162 8.51 14.84 10.46
CA VAL A 162 9.92 14.92 10.04
C VAL A 162 10.09 14.45 8.60
N THR A 163 9.46 13.33 8.22
CA THR A 163 9.48 12.81 6.85
C THR A 163 8.88 13.82 5.87
N LEU A 164 7.76 14.45 6.22
CA LEU A 164 7.13 15.49 5.40
C LEU A 164 8.02 16.73 5.26
N ILE A 165 8.69 17.16 6.32
CA ILE A 165 9.64 18.28 6.27
C ILE A 165 10.81 17.93 5.32
N ILE A 166 11.38 16.72 5.43
CA ILE A 166 12.47 16.29 4.54
C ILE A 166 12.02 16.29 3.08
N LEU A 167 10.84 15.72 2.78
CA LEU A 167 10.29 15.70 1.44
C LEU A 167 10.05 17.11 0.89
N ALA A 168 9.52 18.02 1.70
CA ALA A 168 9.29 19.40 1.33
C ALA A 168 10.60 20.16 1.05
N VAL A 169 11.61 20.01 1.90
CA VAL A 169 12.91 20.68 1.74
C VAL A 169 13.64 20.16 0.51
N VAL A 170 13.74 18.84 0.34
CA VAL A 170 14.42 18.23 -0.81
C VAL A 170 13.69 18.57 -2.11
N GLY A 171 12.37 18.40 -2.13
CA GLY A 171 11.53 18.77 -3.28
C GLY A 171 11.60 20.26 -3.61
N GLY A 172 11.61 21.12 -2.59
CA GLY A 172 11.72 22.57 -2.72
C GLY A 172 13.05 23.01 -3.31
N VAL A 173 14.18 22.46 -2.83
CA VAL A 173 15.52 22.77 -3.36
C VAL A 173 15.64 22.33 -4.82
N ILE A 174 15.22 21.10 -5.14
CA ILE A 174 15.25 20.59 -6.52
C ILE A 174 14.35 21.43 -7.42
N GLY A 175 13.13 21.72 -6.97
CA GLY A 175 12.18 22.57 -7.70
C GLY A 175 12.71 23.99 -7.95
N LEU A 176 13.34 24.60 -6.94
CA LEU A 176 13.96 25.92 -7.06
C LEU A 176 15.14 25.91 -8.03
N LEU A 177 16.00 24.88 -7.99
CA LEU A 177 17.10 24.74 -8.95
C LEU A 177 16.58 24.62 -10.39
N ILE A 178 15.56 23.80 -10.63
CA ILE A 178 14.93 23.67 -11.95
C ILE A 178 14.33 25.00 -12.39
N LEU A 179 13.61 25.70 -11.50
CA LEU A 179 13.02 27.01 -11.78
C LEU A 179 14.08 28.04 -12.19
N ILE A 180 15.20 28.10 -11.46
CA ILE A 180 16.34 28.98 -11.78
C ILE A 180 16.91 28.63 -13.16
N LEU A 181 17.07 27.35 -13.49
CA LEU A 181 17.57 26.91 -14.81
C LEU A 181 16.61 27.32 -15.94
N LEU A 182 15.30 27.19 -15.74
CA LEU A 182 14.27 27.63 -16.70
C LEU A 182 14.29 29.15 -16.91
N ILE A 183 14.39 29.93 -15.82
CA ILE A 183 14.50 31.39 -15.89
C ILE A 183 15.78 31.79 -16.64
N LYS A 184 16.93 31.19 -16.33
CA LYS A 184 18.19 31.48 -17.05
C LYS A 184 18.05 31.17 -18.54
N LYS A 185 17.44 30.04 -18.90
CA LYS A 185 17.19 29.67 -20.30
C LYS A 185 16.27 30.68 -20.99
N LEU A 186 15.22 31.14 -20.32
CA LEU A 186 14.29 32.15 -20.83
C LEU A 186 14.98 33.51 -21.03
N ILE A 187 15.78 33.97 -20.07
CA ILE A 187 16.55 35.22 -20.18
C ILE A 187 17.54 35.14 -21.35
N ILE A 188 18.30 34.04 -21.47
CA ILE A 188 19.23 33.84 -22.59
C ILE A 188 18.48 33.86 -23.93
N PHE A 189 17.31 33.21 -24.00
CA PHE A 189 16.46 33.21 -25.19
C PHE A 189 15.99 34.62 -25.58
N ILE A 190 15.53 35.41 -24.61
CA ILE A 190 15.10 36.81 -24.83
C ILE A 190 16.29 37.67 -25.28
N LEU A 191 17.45 37.56 -24.61
CA LEU A 191 18.65 38.32 -24.98
C LEU A 191 19.14 37.97 -26.39
N LYS A 192 19.10 36.69 -26.78
CA LYS A 192 19.44 36.26 -28.16
C LYS A 192 18.50 36.89 -29.18
N LYS A 193 17.18 36.85 -28.93
CA LYS A 193 16.17 37.44 -29.81
C LYS A 193 16.31 38.96 -29.92
N THR A 194 16.65 39.66 -28.83
CA THR A 194 16.89 41.12 -28.86
C THR A 194 18.19 41.47 -29.60
N ARG A 195 19.24 40.63 -29.50
CA ARG A 195 20.48 40.80 -30.29
C ARG A 195 20.25 40.61 -31.79
N GLU A 196 19.41 39.65 -32.17
CA GLU A 196 19.01 39.45 -33.57
C GLU A 196 18.30 40.70 -34.11
N LYS A 197 17.30 41.22 -33.40
CA LYS A 197 16.62 42.48 -33.76
C LYS A 197 17.57 43.69 -33.83
N LYS A 198 18.51 43.82 -32.88
CA LYS A 198 19.48 44.94 -32.88
C LYS A 198 20.44 44.86 -34.07
N LYS A 199 20.84 43.66 -34.50
CA LYS A 199 21.67 43.47 -35.70
C LYS A 199 20.93 43.87 -36.98
N GLU A 200 19.64 43.56 -37.07
CA GLU A 200 18.80 43.99 -38.20
C GLU A 200 18.67 45.52 -38.27
N CYS A 201 18.50 46.22 -37.13
CA CYS A 201 18.47 47.68 -37.11
C CYS A 201 19.82 48.33 -37.49
N LEU A 202 20.95 47.74 -37.06
CA LEU A 202 22.27 48.28 -37.40
C LEU A 202 22.60 48.11 -38.89
N VAL A 203 22.21 46.99 -39.50
CA VAL A 203 22.39 46.75 -40.93
C VAL A 203 21.50 47.67 -41.77
N SER A 204 20.27 47.97 -41.32
CA SER A 204 19.42 48.98 -41.98
C SER A 204 19.92 50.41 -41.83
N SER A 205 20.60 50.75 -40.72
CA SER A 205 21.07 52.12 -40.47
C SER A 205 22.40 52.43 -41.15
N SER A 206 23.19 51.44 -41.56
CA SER A 206 24.47 51.64 -42.25
C SER A 206 24.36 51.75 -43.79
N GLY A 207 23.15 51.70 -44.35
CA GLY A 207 22.93 51.62 -45.80
C GLY A 207 22.55 52.93 -46.52
N ASN A 208 22.63 54.11 -45.87
CA ASN A 208 22.03 55.33 -46.43
C ASN A 208 22.79 56.66 -46.12
N ASP A 209 24.12 56.71 -46.28
CA ASP A 209 24.87 57.99 -46.21
C ASP A 209 25.74 58.19 -47.46
N ASN A 210 25.15 58.81 -48.49
CA ASN A 210 25.83 59.27 -49.70
C ASN A 210 25.23 60.61 -50.13
N THR A 211 25.97 61.73 -49.98
CA THR A 211 25.98 63.01 -50.74
C THR A 211 26.93 63.98 -49.99
N GLU A 212 28.20 64.11 -50.37
CA GLU A 212 28.79 65.20 -51.19
C GLU A 212 28.88 66.59 -50.49
N ASN A 213 30.09 67.02 -50.07
CA ASN A 213 30.80 68.24 -50.53
C ASN A 213 31.96 68.73 -49.61
N GLY A 214 33.18 68.86 -50.17
CA GLY A 214 33.97 70.12 -50.11
C GLY A 214 35.03 70.39 -49.01
N LEU A 215 36.20 69.74 -49.11
CA LEU A 215 37.65 70.16 -49.05
C LEU A 215 38.14 71.58 -48.53
N PRO A 216 39.47 71.86 -48.36
CA PRO A 216 40.17 71.95 -47.06
C PRO A 216 41.06 73.23 -46.84
N GLY A 217 41.59 73.40 -45.62
CA GLY A 217 42.90 74.02 -45.37
C GLY A 217 42.96 75.46 -44.85
N SER A 218 43.59 75.64 -43.67
CA SER A 218 44.76 76.53 -43.49
C SER A 218 45.25 76.56 -42.04
N LYS A 219 46.59 76.58 -41.92
CA LYS A 219 47.42 76.71 -40.73
C LYS A 219 47.20 78.03 -40.00
N ALA A 220 47.38 78.07 -38.68
CA ALA A 220 48.28 79.02 -38.01
C ALA A 220 48.33 78.74 -36.49
N GLU A 221 49.52 78.89 -35.97
CA GLU A 221 50.04 78.64 -34.63
C GLU A 221 50.12 80.00 -33.90
N GLU A 222 49.64 80.12 -32.65
CA GLU A 222 50.22 81.02 -31.62
C GLU A 222 49.47 80.92 -30.27
N LYS A 223 50.23 80.55 -29.22
CA LYS A 223 50.05 80.95 -27.79
C LYS A 223 50.59 82.40 -27.66
N PRO A 224 50.56 83.17 -26.53
CA PRO A 224 49.98 83.08 -25.16
C PRO A 224 49.23 84.45 -24.83
N PRO A 225 49.14 85.07 -23.61
CA PRO A 225 49.62 84.75 -22.24
C PRO A 225 48.69 85.03 -21.03
N SER A 226 49.14 84.50 -19.88
CA SER A 226 49.21 85.06 -18.51
C SER A 226 47.98 85.40 -17.63
N LYS A 227 48.04 84.84 -16.41
CA LYS A 227 47.86 85.42 -15.05
C LYS A 227 46.44 85.66 -14.48
N VAL A 228 46.04 84.78 -13.54
CA VAL A 228 46.09 85.01 -12.08
C VAL A 228 46.70 83.76 -11.44
#